data_AF-A0A2E6VW97-F1
#
_entry.id   AF-A0A2E6VW97-F1
#
_cell.length_a   1.000
_cell.length_b   1.000
_cell.length_c   1.000
_cell.angle_alpha   90.00
_cell.angle_beta   90.00
_cell.angle_gamma   90.00
#
_symmetry.space_group_name_H-M   'P 1'
#
loop_
_entity.id
_entity.type
_entity.pdbx_description
1 polymer ?
#
loop_
_entity_poly.entity_id
_entity_poly.type
_entity_poly.pdbx_seq_one_letter_code
_entity_poly.pdbx_strand_id
1 'polypeptide(L)'
;MERSVFNASYVSEVIEGLTATEWISENVLTDGFLGTQGFSLQFTREGISKVRARLPVLNQYLDLIEGSTGLLALRPSWHRWLKPTNDPKPNAFYLNFLEVPVGDCVNPHVDGTLSLKHGFSWSPPIFNTVMYLRVLPNSARFALRLPGKSPKYFEEQDGDVLYFRGDCIHSLDRLGEDFVDPGDHRTRLSLVCEQYYFSEEMLTKVPLMKLESKDAFKRVLEKRQQQGIEKDEVDILI
;
A
#
# COMPACT_ATOMS: atom_id res chain seq x y z
N MET A 1 8.03 -16.20 1.96
CA MET A 1 7.26 -15.60 0.86
C MET A 1 6.20 -16.61 0.47
N GLU A 2 4.98 -16.16 0.29
CA GLU A 2 3.87 -16.93 -0.25
C GLU A 2 3.13 -16.04 -1.26
N ARG A 3 2.46 -16.68 -2.23
CA ARG A 3 1.70 -16.03 -3.30
C ARG A 3 0.26 -16.50 -3.22
N SER A 4 -0.68 -15.56 -3.13
CA SER A 4 -2.11 -15.82 -3.38
C SER A 4 -2.55 -15.04 -4.62
N VAL A 5 -3.67 -15.42 -5.23
CA VAL A 5 -4.12 -14.82 -6.50
C VAL A 5 -5.60 -14.44 -6.38
N PHE A 6 -5.90 -13.17 -6.62
CA PHE A 6 -7.27 -12.72 -6.85
C PHE A 6 -7.66 -12.96 -8.31
N ASN A 7 -8.94 -13.24 -8.56
CA ASN A 7 -9.42 -13.44 -9.92
C ASN A 7 -9.45 -12.12 -10.71
N ALA A 8 -9.41 -12.23 -12.04
CA ALA A 8 -9.37 -11.08 -12.94
C ALA A 8 -10.58 -10.14 -12.81
N SER A 9 -11.78 -10.67 -12.52
CA SER A 9 -12.98 -9.83 -12.32
C SER A 9 -12.80 -8.89 -11.15
N TYR A 10 -12.33 -9.42 -10.01
CA TYR A 10 -12.08 -8.61 -8.82
C TYR A 10 -10.98 -7.58 -9.04
N VAL A 11 -9.90 -7.96 -9.75
CA VAL A 11 -8.81 -7.03 -10.09
C VAL A 11 -9.33 -5.88 -10.94
N SER A 12 -10.14 -6.16 -11.97
CA SER A 12 -10.77 -5.13 -12.81
C SER A 12 -11.69 -4.22 -11.99
N GLU A 13 -12.55 -4.79 -11.13
CA GLU A 13 -13.41 -4.01 -10.24
C GLU A 13 -12.59 -3.06 -9.36
N VAL A 14 -11.50 -3.54 -8.74
CA VAL A 14 -10.61 -2.72 -7.92
C VAL A 14 -9.98 -1.60 -8.74
N ILE A 15 -9.45 -1.88 -9.92
CA ILE A 15 -8.87 -0.84 -10.79
C ILE A 15 -9.91 0.22 -11.11
N GLU A 16 -11.10 -0.17 -11.58
CA GLU A 16 -12.18 0.76 -11.93
C GLU A 16 -12.61 1.58 -10.71
N GLY A 17 -12.83 0.93 -9.57
CA GLY A 17 -13.26 1.57 -8.34
C GLY A 17 -12.25 2.57 -7.77
N LEU A 18 -10.95 2.28 -7.87
CA LEU A 18 -9.88 3.16 -7.39
C LEU A 18 -9.58 4.30 -8.38
N THR A 19 -9.58 4.00 -9.68
CA THR A 19 -9.33 5.01 -10.73
C THR A 19 -10.48 5.98 -10.93
N ALA A 20 -11.70 5.59 -10.56
CA ALA A 20 -12.86 6.49 -10.52
C ALA A 20 -12.84 7.46 -9.32
N THR A 21 -11.92 7.30 -8.36
CA THR A 21 -11.84 8.22 -7.21
C THR A 21 -11.21 9.56 -7.60
N GLU A 22 -11.66 10.63 -6.96
CA GLU A 22 -11.04 11.96 -7.10
C GLU A 22 -9.69 12.08 -6.35
N TRP A 23 -9.19 10.98 -5.78
CA TRP A 23 -8.03 10.98 -4.88
C TRP A 23 -6.71 10.75 -5.59
N ILE A 24 -6.75 10.27 -6.84
CA ILE A 24 -5.53 10.07 -7.62
C ILE A 24 -4.89 11.43 -7.90
N SER A 25 -3.65 11.55 -7.45
CA SER A 25 -2.79 12.71 -7.65
C SER A 25 -1.34 12.25 -7.66
N GLU A 26 -0.38 13.15 -7.88
CA GLU A 26 1.02 12.84 -7.58
C GLU A 26 1.16 12.24 -6.17
N ASN A 27 1.98 11.18 -6.01
CA ASN A 27 2.10 10.51 -4.72
C ASN A 27 2.71 11.45 -3.67
N VAL A 28 2.26 11.31 -2.41
CA VAL A 28 2.73 12.09 -1.24
C VAL A 28 4.05 11.50 -0.69
N LEU A 29 4.38 10.25 -1.06
CA LEU A 29 5.66 9.63 -0.72
C LEU A 29 6.83 10.39 -1.35
N THR A 30 7.79 10.80 -0.51
CA THR A 30 9.04 11.44 -0.92
C THR A 30 10.19 10.44 -0.94
N ASP A 31 11.27 10.78 -1.64
CA ASP A 31 12.52 10.00 -1.79
C ASP A 31 12.34 8.55 -2.26
N GLY A 32 12.48 8.35 -3.57
CA GLY A 32 12.48 7.02 -4.20
C GLY A 32 11.21 6.66 -4.98
N PHE A 33 10.20 7.52 -4.95
CA PHE A 33 8.90 7.37 -5.65
C PHE A 33 8.66 8.48 -6.69
N LEU A 34 9.72 9.08 -7.22
CA LEU A 34 9.62 10.18 -8.19
C LEU A 34 8.81 9.76 -9.42
N GLY A 35 7.89 10.61 -9.86
CA GLY A 35 7.01 10.37 -11.01
C GLY A 35 5.82 9.43 -10.78
N THR A 36 5.73 8.79 -9.60
CA THR A 36 4.59 7.94 -9.25
C THR A 36 3.34 8.74 -8.88
N GLN A 37 2.17 8.15 -9.12
CA GLN A 37 0.86 8.72 -8.79
C GLN A 37 0.08 7.78 -7.85
N GLY A 38 -0.96 8.31 -7.23
CA GLY A 38 -1.90 7.57 -6.40
C GLY A 38 -2.36 8.35 -5.18
N PHE A 39 -2.70 7.60 -4.13
CA PHE A 39 -3.10 8.13 -2.84
C PHE A 39 -2.77 7.13 -1.74
N SER A 40 -2.73 7.60 -0.50
CA SER A 40 -2.44 6.77 0.65
C SER A 40 -3.52 6.89 1.72
N LEU A 41 -3.72 5.81 2.47
CA LEU A 41 -4.62 5.72 3.60
C LEU A 41 -3.85 5.27 4.83
N GLN A 42 -3.97 6.04 5.90
CA GLN A 42 -3.53 5.66 7.23
C GLN A 42 -4.76 5.26 8.03
N PHE A 43 -4.75 4.11 8.69
CA PHE A 43 -5.88 3.71 9.52
C PHE A 43 -5.47 2.70 10.58
N THR A 44 -6.19 2.71 11.69
CA THR A 44 -6.10 1.66 12.71
C THR A 44 -7.05 0.51 12.36
N ARG A 45 -6.88 -0.64 13.03
CA ARG A 45 -7.83 -1.76 12.93
C ARG A 45 -9.25 -1.35 13.29
N GLU A 46 -9.42 -0.47 14.29
CA GLU A 46 -10.75 0.06 14.65
C GLU A 46 -11.38 0.87 13.51
N GLY A 47 -10.56 1.64 12.79
CA GLY A 47 -11.02 2.47 11.68
C GLY A 47 -11.16 1.75 10.34
N ILE A 48 -10.87 0.45 10.25
CA ILE A 48 -11.00 -0.31 8.99
C ILE A 48 -12.43 -0.27 8.44
N SER A 49 -13.44 -0.20 9.31
CA SER A 49 -14.85 -0.06 8.94
C SER A 49 -15.11 1.23 8.14
N LYS A 50 -14.41 2.32 8.46
CA LYS A 50 -14.47 3.59 7.71
C LYS A 50 -13.86 3.45 6.32
N VAL A 51 -12.78 2.67 6.19
CA VAL A 51 -12.19 2.36 4.89
C VAL A 51 -13.15 1.54 4.04
N ARG A 52 -13.77 0.49 4.60
CA ARG A 52 -14.79 -0.33 3.91
C ARG A 52 -15.97 0.50 3.41
N ALA A 53 -16.43 1.45 4.21
CA ALA A 53 -17.54 2.34 3.82
C ALA A 53 -17.15 3.30 2.69
N ARG A 54 -15.90 3.79 2.68
CA ARG A 54 -15.39 4.74 1.69
C ARG A 54 -14.90 4.08 0.39
N LEU A 55 -14.35 2.88 0.47
CA LEU A 55 -13.84 2.08 -0.65
C LEU A 55 -14.37 0.64 -0.58
N PRO A 56 -15.67 0.40 -0.85
CA PRO A 56 -16.26 -0.94 -0.77
C PRO A 56 -15.58 -1.98 -1.66
N VAL A 57 -15.01 -1.53 -2.79
CA VAL A 57 -14.27 -2.39 -3.73
C VAL A 57 -13.08 -3.10 -3.09
N LEU A 58 -12.53 -2.53 -2.01
CA LEU A 58 -11.41 -3.11 -1.29
C LEU A 58 -11.82 -4.15 -0.24
N ASN A 59 -13.10 -4.48 -0.07
CA ASN A 59 -13.53 -5.35 1.03
C ASN A 59 -12.79 -6.70 1.08
N GLN A 60 -12.64 -7.39 -0.05
CA GLN A 60 -11.93 -8.68 -0.09
C GLN A 60 -10.44 -8.51 0.21
N TYR A 61 -9.83 -7.44 -0.29
CA TYR A 61 -8.45 -7.09 0.03
C TYR A 61 -8.26 -6.74 1.53
N LEU A 62 -9.22 -6.02 2.13
CA LEU A 62 -9.21 -5.66 3.54
C LEU A 62 -9.34 -6.88 4.45
N ASP A 63 -10.17 -7.86 4.07
CA ASP A 63 -10.26 -9.15 4.79
C ASP A 63 -8.90 -9.87 4.83
N LEU A 64 -8.16 -9.81 3.73
CA LEU A 64 -6.84 -10.42 3.58
C LEU A 64 -5.78 -9.75 4.46
N ILE A 65 -5.71 -8.42 4.51
CA ILE A 65 -4.72 -7.70 5.33
C ILE A 65 -5.07 -7.64 6.81
N GLU A 66 -6.36 -7.72 7.16
CA GLU A 66 -6.83 -7.74 8.55
C GLU A 66 -6.60 -9.11 9.22
N GLY A 67 -6.62 -10.16 8.41
CA GLY A 67 -6.41 -11.54 8.85
C GLY A 67 -4.97 -11.85 9.27
N SER A 68 -4.74 -13.13 9.60
CA SER A 68 -3.40 -13.65 9.91
C SER A 68 -2.68 -14.18 8.66
N THR A 69 -3.27 -14.04 7.47
CA THR A 69 -2.77 -14.65 6.23
C THR A 69 -1.32 -14.27 5.93
N GLY A 70 -0.98 -12.98 6.01
CA GLY A 70 0.40 -12.53 5.78
C GLY A 70 1.40 -13.06 6.81
N LEU A 71 1.02 -13.12 8.09
CA LEU A 71 1.87 -13.69 9.15
C LEU A 71 2.09 -15.20 8.94
N LEU A 72 1.03 -15.94 8.63
CA LEU A 72 1.11 -17.37 8.32
C LEU A 72 1.96 -17.61 7.06
N ALA A 73 1.88 -16.70 6.09
CA ALA A 73 2.62 -16.78 4.86
C ALA A 73 4.14 -16.67 5.02
N LEU A 74 4.57 -15.92 6.03
CA LEU A 74 5.99 -15.74 6.30
C LEU A 74 6.57 -16.79 7.25
N ARG A 75 5.73 -17.68 7.82
CA ARG A 75 6.19 -18.74 8.69
C ARG A 75 6.84 -19.90 7.94
N PRO A 76 7.86 -20.54 8.54
CA PRO A 76 8.34 -21.84 8.09
C PRO A 76 7.18 -22.84 8.02
N SER A 77 7.20 -23.73 7.02
CA SER A 77 6.13 -24.70 6.77
C SER A 77 5.80 -25.56 7.99
N TRP A 78 6.79 -25.96 8.79
CA TRP A 78 6.59 -26.72 10.03
C TRP A 78 5.82 -25.95 11.11
N HIS A 79 5.93 -24.62 11.14
CA HIS A 79 5.27 -23.75 12.11
C HIS A 79 3.82 -23.41 11.74
N ARG A 80 3.37 -23.77 10.53
CA ARG A 80 1.98 -23.57 10.05
C ARG A 80 1.02 -24.62 10.61
N TRP A 81 1.53 -25.81 10.96
CA TRP A 81 0.73 -26.91 11.54
C TRP A 81 0.41 -26.68 13.03
N LEU A 82 1.24 -25.89 13.71
CA LEU A 82 0.97 -25.41 15.06
C LEU A 82 0.00 -24.23 14.97
N LYS A 83 -1.31 -24.46 15.18
CA LYS A 83 -2.32 -23.39 15.23
C LYS A 83 -1.87 -22.31 16.22
N PRO A 84 -1.38 -21.14 15.79
CA PRO A 84 -0.96 -20.11 16.72
C PRO A 84 -2.20 -19.29 17.07
N THR A 85 -2.75 -19.51 18.24
CA THR A 85 -3.96 -18.78 18.67
C THR A 85 -3.67 -17.36 19.13
N ASN A 86 -2.40 -16.99 19.33
CA ASN A 86 -1.98 -15.74 19.99
C ASN A 86 -1.01 -14.87 19.17
N ASP A 87 -0.85 -15.08 17.86
CA ASP A 87 -0.03 -14.16 17.08
C ASP A 87 -0.67 -12.76 17.08
N PRO A 88 0.07 -11.71 17.46
CA PRO A 88 -0.47 -10.36 17.44
C PRO A 88 -0.82 -10.00 16.01
N LYS A 89 -2.10 -9.76 15.76
CA LYS A 89 -2.58 -9.30 14.46
C LYS A 89 -2.20 -7.83 14.26
N PRO A 90 -1.94 -7.37 13.03
CA PRO A 90 -1.62 -5.97 12.80
C PRO A 90 -2.77 -5.07 13.24
N ASN A 91 -2.47 -3.94 13.87
CA ASN A 91 -3.47 -3.03 14.42
C ASN A 91 -3.40 -1.60 13.84
N ALA A 92 -2.41 -1.34 12.98
CA ALA A 92 -2.28 -0.11 12.23
C ALA A 92 -1.74 -0.38 10.82
N PHE A 93 -2.21 0.40 9.85
CA PHE A 93 -2.02 0.13 8.43
C PHE A 93 -1.67 1.42 7.70
N TYR A 94 -0.71 1.32 6.78
CA TYR A 94 -0.49 2.31 5.73
C TYR A 94 -0.76 1.62 4.39
N LEU A 95 -1.82 2.03 3.69
CA LEU A 95 -2.20 1.49 2.38
C LEU A 95 -1.94 2.54 1.32
N ASN A 96 -1.18 2.19 0.29
CA ASN A 96 -0.87 3.05 -0.83
C ASN A 96 -1.39 2.41 -2.13
N PHE A 97 -2.27 3.11 -2.83
CA PHE A 97 -2.52 2.82 -4.24
C PHE A 97 -1.41 3.50 -5.04
N LEU A 98 -0.63 2.72 -5.78
CA LEU A 98 0.59 3.18 -6.44
C LEU A 98 0.51 2.90 -7.94
N GLU A 99 0.61 3.98 -8.71
CA GLU A 99 0.82 3.95 -10.15
C GLU A 99 2.27 4.30 -10.49
N VAL A 100 2.93 3.42 -11.24
CA VAL A 100 4.29 3.66 -11.73
C VAL A 100 4.23 3.74 -13.26
N PRO A 101 4.50 4.91 -13.86
CA PRO A 101 4.50 5.04 -15.30
C PRO A 101 5.72 4.40 -15.95
N VAL A 102 5.60 4.15 -17.25
CA VAL A 102 6.75 3.81 -18.09
C VAL A 102 7.78 4.92 -17.97
N GLY A 103 9.04 4.53 -17.88
CA GLY A 103 10.17 5.41 -17.64
C GLY A 103 10.54 5.54 -16.17
N ASP A 104 9.69 5.18 -15.20
CA ASP A 104 9.97 5.36 -13.76
C ASP A 104 10.33 4.07 -13.02
N CYS A 105 10.68 4.22 -11.74
CA CYS A 105 11.18 3.16 -10.87
C CYS A 105 10.77 3.41 -9.41
N VAL A 106 10.99 2.41 -8.56
CA VAL A 106 10.96 2.58 -7.10
C VAL A 106 12.33 2.25 -6.54
N ASN A 107 13.01 3.24 -5.97
CA ASN A 107 14.37 3.05 -5.48
C ASN A 107 14.43 2.05 -4.30
N PRO A 108 15.57 1.38 -4.08
CA PRO A 108 15.75 0.50 -2.93
C PRO A 108 15.51 1.20 -1.59
N HIS A 109 14.55 0.71 -0.79
CA HIS A 109 14.24 1.25 0.53
C HIS A 109 13.67 0.17 1.47
N VAL A 110 13.50 0.55 2.74
CA VAL A 110 12.78 -0.22 3.76
C VAL A 110 11.64 0.65 4.25
N ASP A 111 10.44 0.10 4.33
CA ASP A 111 9.26 0.84 4.77
C ASP A 111 9.35 1.19 6.25
N GLY A 112 8.65 2.25 6.62
CA GLY A 112 8.53 2.76 7.98
C GLY A 112 7.63 3.99 8.03
N THR A 113 6.73 4.12 7.05
CA THR A 113 6.05 5.37 6.73
C THR A 113 5.17 5.80 7.89
N LEU A 114 4.39 4.87 8.45
CA LEU A 114 3.49 5.16 9.55
C LEU A 114 4.24 5.55 10.83
N SER A 115 5.37 4.88 11.12
CA SER A 115 6.21 5.22 12.28
C SER A 115 6.78 6.63 12.16
N LEU A 116 7.31 7.00 10.99
CA LEU A 116 7.87 8.33 10.75
C LEU A 116 6.80 9.43 10.79
N LYS A 117 5.65 9.21 10.15
CA LYS A 117 4.57 10.21 10.08
C LYS A 117 3.99 10.59 11.44
N HIS A 118 4.03 9.68 12.41
CA HIS A 118 3.53 9.92 13.76
C HIS A 118 4.62 10.23 14.80
N GLY A 119 5.86 10.48 14.34
CA GLY A 119 6.96 10.89 15.20
C GLY A 119 7.43 9.81 16.17
N PHE A 120 7.21 8.53 15.84
CA PHE A 120 7.75 7.41 16.59
C PHE A 120 9.22 7.19 16.22
N SER A 121 9.95 6.43 17.06
CA SER A 121 11.21 5.85 16.62
C SER A 121 10.96 5.02 15.36
N TRP A 122 11.82 5.20 14.35
CA TRP A 122 11.67 4.46 13.10
C TRP A 122 11.68 2.96 13.37
N SER A 123 10.66 2.28 12.86
CA SER A 123 10.53 0.83 12.91
C SER A 123 9.89 0.36 11.60
N PRO A 124 10.37 -0.73 11.00
CA PRO A 124 9.68 -1.30 9.85
C PRO A 124 8.32 -1.87 10.25
N PRO A 125 7.40 -2.06 9.29
CA PRO A 125 6.21 -2.86 9.53
C PRO A 125 6.61 -4.30 9.87
N ILE A 126 5.67 -5.07 10.45
CA ILE A 126 5.94 -6.50 10.69
C ILE A 126 6.11 -7.20 9.34
N PHE A 127 5.23 -6.88 8.40
CA PHE A 127 5.27 -7.35 7.03
C PHE A 127 4.58 -6.34 6.13
N ASN A 128 4.81 -6.53 4.83
CA ASN A 128 4.14 -5.82 3.76
C ASN A 128 3.32 -6.80 2.92
N THR A 129 2.23 -6.29 2.38
CA THR A 129 1.42 -6.95 1.34
C THR A 129 1.39 -6.09 0.10
N VAL A 130 1.69 -6.69 -1.05
CA VAL A 130 1.53 -6.04 -2.37
C VAL A 130 0.53 -6.84 -3.18
N MET A 131 -0.57 -6.22 -3.58
CA MET A 131 -1.48 -6.75 -4.60
C MET A 131 -1.17 -6.07 -5.92
N TYR A 132 -0.84 -6.88 -6.93
CA TYR A 132 -0.54 -6.44 -8.28
C TYR A 132 -1.85 -6.32 -9.04
N LEU A 133 -2.20 -5.11 -9.45
CA LEU A 133 -3.44 -4.84 -10.17
C LEU A 133 -3.20 -4.86 -11.68
N ARG A 134 -2.09 -4.26 -12.11
CA ARG A 134 -1.66 -4.29 -13.50
C ARG A 134 -0.15 -4.41 -13.56
N VAL A 135 0.33 -5.47 -14.16
CA VAL A 135 1.74 -5.70 -14.52
C VAL A 135 1.87 -5.56 -16.02
N LEU A 136 2.83 -4.75 -16.46
CA LEU A 136 3.08 -4.59 -17.89
C LEU A 136 3.90 -5.79 -18.40
N PRO A 137 3.59 -6.35 -19.58
CA PRO A 137 4.38 -7.43 -20.16
C PRO A 137 5.86 -7.06 -20.23
N ASN A 138 6.75 -8.03 -20.01
CA ASN A 138 8.21 -7.87 -20.04
C ASN A 138 8.79 -6.74 -19.15
N SER A 139 7.99 -6.15 -18.25
CA SER A 139 8.37 -4.94 -17.52
C SER A 139 9.42 -5.16 -16.44
N ALA A 140 9.83 -4.04 -15.82
CA ALA A 140 10.76 -4.02 -14.71
C ALA A 140 10.42 -5.03 -13.62
N ARG A 141 11.44 -5.71 -13.11
CA ARG A 141 11.29 -6.71 -12.07
C ARG A 141 11.24 -6.04 -10.71
N PHE A 142 10.34 -6.51 -9.86
CA PHE A 142 10.40 -6.21 -8.44
C PHE A 142 11.54 -7.00 -7.81
N ALA A 143 12.31 -6.36 -6.94
CA ALA A 143 13.40 -6.98 -6.22
C ALA A 143 13.15 -6.92 -4.71
N LEU A 144 13.34 -8.06 -4.03
CA LEU A 144 13.39 -8.14 -2.56
C LEU A 144 14.76 -8.60 -2.11
N ARG A 145 15.28 -7.97 -1.05
CA ARG A 145 16.57 -8.29 -0.46
C ARG A 145 16.51 -8.20 1.05
N LEU A 146 16.85 -9.30 1.73
CA LEU A 146 17.14 -9.25 3.15
C LEU A 146 18.48 -8.54 3.40
N PRO A 147 18.66 -7.83 4.53
CA PRO A 147 19.92 -7.22 4.89
C PRO A 147 21.10 -8.21 4.79
N GLY A 148 22.16 -7.82 4.06
CA GLY A 148 23.35 -8.65 3.86
C GLY A 148 23.18 -9.84 2.91
N LYS A 149 22.07 -9.94 2.16
CA LYS A 149 21.84 -11.00 1.16
C LYS A 149 21.79 -10.42 -0.26
N SER A 150 21.86 -11.28 -1.28
CA SER A 150 21.62 -10.88 -2.67
C SER A 150 20.13 -10.62 -2.91
N PRO A 151 19.76 -9.70 -3.84
CA PRO A 151 18.38 -9.50 -4.22
C PRO A 151 17.82 -10.75 -4.91
N LYS A 152 16.52 -10.96 -4.73
CA LYS A 152 15.69 -11.91 -5.49
C LYS A 152 14.72 -11.11 -6.34
N TYR A 153 14.57 -11.52 -7.59
CA TYR A 153 13.66 -10.90 -8.54
C TYR A 153 12.39 -11.74 -8.69
N PHE A 154 11.29 -11.09 -8.98
CA PHE A 154 9.98 -11.72 -9.15
C PHE A 154 9.39 -11.36 -10.52
N GLU A 155 8.64 -12.32 -11.05
CA GLU A 155 7.81 -12.14 -12.24
C GLU A 155 6.37 -12.22 -11.79
N GLU A 156 5.73 -11.06 -11.69
CA GLU A 156 4.37 -10.95 -11.17
C GLU A 156 3.35 -10.87 -12.29
N GLN A 157 2.13 -11.23 -11.94
CA GLN A 157 0.97 -11.20 -12.82
C GLN A 157 -0.17 -10.44 -12.14
N ASP A 158 -1.11 -9.98 -12.94
CA ASP A 158 -2.33 -9.35 -12.44
C ASP A 158 -3.05 -10.27 -11.45
N GLY A 159 -3.44 -9.70 -10.32
CA GLY A 159 -4.09 -10.41 -9.22
C GLY A 159 -3.14 -11.09 -8.24
N ASP A 160 -1.83 -11.15 -8.52
CA ASP A 160 -0.87 -11.67 -7.56
C ASP A 160 -0.89 -10.87 -6.27
N VAL A 161 -0.70 -11.59 -5.17
CA VAL A 161 -0.49 -11.01 -3.84
C VAL A 161 0.80 -11.54 -3.29
N LEU A 162 1.72 -10.63 -3.00
CA LEU A 162 3.03 -10.92 -2.44
C LEU A 162 3.10 -10.48 -0.97
N TYR A 163 3.60 -11.38 -0.12
CA TYR A 163 3.93 -11.08 1.27
C TYR A 163 5.43 -11.14 1.52
N PHE A 164 5.96 -10.12 2.19
CA PHE A 164 7.36 -10.09 2.62
C PHE A 164 7.53 -9.40 3.96
N ARG A 165 8.63 -9.72 4.66
CA ARG A 165 8.96 -9.12 5.96
C ARG A 165 9.21 -7.62 5.80
N GLY A 166 8.77 -6.81 6.75
CA GLY A 166 8.93 -5.35 6.63
C GLY A 166 10.39 -4.87 6.72
N ASP A 167 11.32 -5.71 7.15
CA ASP A 167 12.76 -5.41 7.16
C ASP A 167 13.49 -5.76 5.85
N CYS A 168 12.75 -6.21 4.82
CA CYS A 168 13.32 -6.40 3.49
C CYS A 168 13.55 -5.04 2.81
N ILE A 169 14.75 -4.87 2.25
CA ILE A 169 15.02 -3.83 1.26
C ILE A 169 14.32 -4.24 -0.02
N HIS A 170 13.56 -3.33 -0.64
CA HIS A 170 12.83 -3.63 -1.85
C HIS A 170 12.84 -2.47 -2.84
N SER A 171 12.70 -2.82 -4.12
CA SER A 171 12.74 -1.88 -5.24
C SER A 171 11.96 -2.41 -6.43
N LEU A 172 11.63 -1.50 -7.34
CA LEU A 172 11.17 -1.80 -8.68
C LEU A 172 12.21 -1.22 -9.65
N ASP A 173 12.76 -2.06 -10.52
CA ASP A 173 13.66 -1.59 -11.57
C ASP A 173 12.96 -0.53 -12.45
N ARG A 174 13.72 0.23 -13.26
CA ARG A 174 13.11 1.20 -14.17
C ARG A 174 12.30 0.47 -15.23
N LEU A 175 11.03 0.88 -15.38
CA LEU A 175 10.16 0.46 -16.48
C LEU A 175 10.70 1.05 -17.78
N GLY A 176 11.61 0.34 -18.44
CA GLY A 176 12.14 0.76 -19.75
C GLY A 176 11.07 0.72 -20.85
N GLU A 177 11.16 1.66 -21.78
CA GLU A 177 10.34 1.67 -23.01
C GLU A 177 10.55 0.38 -23.83
N ASP A 178 11.76 -0.18 -23.80
CA ASP A 178 12.11 -1.44 -24.49
C ASP A 178 11.31 -2.66 -23.98
N PHE A 179 10.72 -2.55 -22.79
CA PHE A 179 9.94 -3.61 -22.18
C PHE A 179 8.46 -3.54 -22.52
N VAL A 180 7.99 -2.46 -23.14
CA VAL A 180 6.58 -2.24 -23.46
C VAL A 180 6.44 -2.02 -24.96
N ASP A 181 5.28 -2.39 -25.52
CA ASP A 181 5.04 -2.15 -26.94
C ASP A 181 5.05 -0.63 -27.21
N PRO A 182 5.68 -0.16 -28.32
CA PRO A 182 5.64 1.24 -28.69
C PRO A 182 4.19 1.75 -28.81
N GLY A 183 3.83 2.74 -28.01
CA GLY A 183 2.46 3.28 -27.90
C GLY A 183 1.64 2.75 -26.72
N ASP A 184 2.19 1.86 -25.90
CA ASP A 184 1.60 1.49 -24.61
C ASP A 184 1.84 2.61 -23.59
N HIS A 185 0.79 3.37 -23.29
CA HIS A 185 0.79 4.44 -22.29
C HIS A 185 0.25 3.98 -20.94
N ARG A 186 0.01 2.68 -20.74
CA ARG A 186 -0.50 2.14 -19.47
C ARG A 186 0.57 2.23 -18.38
N THR A 187 0.11 2.42 -17.15
CA THR A 187 0.95 2.40 -15.95
C THR A 187 0.89 1.04 -15.26
N ARG A 188 1.95 0.68 -14.53
CA ARG A 188 1.93 -0.45 -13.59
C ARG A 188 1.16 -0.05 -12.34
N LEU A 189 0.19 -0.85 -11.93
CA LEU A 189 -0.70 -0.56 -10.80
C LEU A 189 -0.52 -1.58 -9.68
N SER A 190 -0.42 -1.09 -8.43
CA SER A 190 -0.38 -1.95 -7.25
C SER A 190 -1.03 -1.31 -6.03
N LEU A 191 -1.56 -2.14 -5.14
CA LEU A 191 -1.85 -1.77 -3.76
C LEU A 191 -0.71 -2.27 -2.87
N VAL A 192 -0.08 -1.38 -2.13
CA VAL A 192 0.99 -1.68 -1.18
C VAL A 192 0.47 -1.40 0.22
N CYS A 193 0.52 -2.36 1.12
CA CYS A 193 0.11 -2.19 2.50
C CYS A 193 1.24 -2.52 3.46
N GLU A 194 1.60 -1.56 4.29
CA GLU A 194 2.45 -1.75 5.46
C GLU A 194 1.57 -2.15 6.65
N GLN A 195 1.89 -3.25 7.33
CA GLN A 195 1.12 -3.76 8.46
C GLN A 195 1.94 -3.73 9.77
N TYR A 196 1.47 -2.92 10.72
CA TYR A 196 2.15 -2.66 11.99
C TYR A 196 1.42 -3.28 13.18
N TYR A 197 2.19 -3.50 14.25
CA TYR A 197 1.66 -3.72 15.59
C TYR A 197 2.21 -2.64 16.51
N PHE A 198 1.36 -1.65 16.81
CA PHE A 198 1.67 -0.56 17.71
C PHE A 198 1.06 -0.80 19.10
N SER A 199 1.73 -0.35 20.15
CA SER A 199 1.16 -0.32 21.50
C SER A 199 -0.03 0.63 21.57
N GLU A 200 -0.90 0.44 22.56
CA GLU A 200 -2.05 1.32 22.81
C GLU A 200 -1.67 2.82 22.85
N GLU A 201 -0.56 3.17 23.50
CA GLU A 201 -0.07 4.55 23.55
C GLU A 201 0.23 5.12 22.15
N MET A 202 0.83 4.33 21.27
CA MET A 202 1.14 4.75 19.90
C MET A 202 -0.14 4.86 19.07
N LEU A 203 -1.10 3.94 19.25
CA LEU A 203 -2.39 3.99 18.55
C LEU A 203 -3.17 5.28 18.84
N THR A 204 -3.02 5.89 20.03
CA THR A 204 -3.66 7.18 20.32
C THR A 204 -3.24 8.32 19.38
N LYS A 205 -2.08 8.20 18.72
CA LYS A 205 -1.57 9.20 17.76
C LYS A 205 -1.86 8.86 16.30
N VAL A 206 -2.31 7.63 16.02
CA VAL A 206 -2.66 7.19 14.66
C VAL A 206 -4.15 7.47 14.44
N PRO A 207 -4.55 8.18 13.38
CA PRO A 207 -5.95 8.45 13.10
C PRO A 207 -6.70 7.15 12.83
N LEU A 208 -7.98 7.11 13.21
CA LEU A 208 -8.85 6.00 12.85
C LEU A 208 -8.83 5.76 11.34
N MET A 209 -8.95 6.82 10.55
CA MET A 209 -8.73 6.78 9.11
C MET A 209 -8.38 8.17 8.61
N LYS A 210 -7.30 8.27 7.84
CA LYS A 210 -6.79 9.48 7.21
C LYS A 210 -6.46 9.20 5.75
N LEU A 211 -6.92 10.07 4.86
CA LEU A 211 -6.59 10.05 3.43
C LEU A 211 -5.51 11.09 3.12
N GLU A 212 -4.51 10.67 2.38
CA GLU A 212 -3.45 11.54 1.88
C GLU A 212 -3.39 11.49 0.36
N SER A 213 -3.64 12.63 -0.26
CA SER A 213 -3.56 12.88 -1.70
C SER A 213 -3.23 14.36 -1.90
N LYS A 214 -2.28 14.67 -2.78
CA LYS A 214 -1.82 16.05 -3.02
C LYS A 214 -2.95 16.95 -3.53
N ASP A 215 -3.88 16.41 -4.32
CA ASP A 215 -4.99 17.18 -4.88
C ASP A 215 -6.26 17.15 -4.02
N ALA A 216 -6.47 16.10 -3.22
CA ALA A 216 -7.60 16.04 -2.29
C ALA A 216 -7.57 17.22 -1.29
N PHE A 217 -6.37 17.62 -0.83
CA PHE A 217 -6.21 18.76 0.08
C PHE A 217 -6.57 20.11 -0.58
N LYS A 218 -6.12 20.34 -1.82
CA LYS A 218 -6.46 21.56 -2.58
C LYS A 218 -7.96 21.68 -2.84
N ARG A 219 -8.61 20.58 -3.22
CA ARG A 219 -10.06 20.59 -3.52
C ARG A 219 -10.92 20.76 -2.27
N VAL A 220 -10.51 20.20 -1.12
CA VAL A 220 -11.17 20.48 0.17
C VAL A 220 -11.09 21.98 0.50
N LEU A 221 -9.95 22.62 0.26
CA LEU A 221 -9.80 24.07 0.43
C LEU A 221 -10.68 24.87 -0.53
N GLU A 222 -10.73 24.51 -1.81
CA GLU A 222 -11.57 25.16 -2.83
C GLU A 222 -13.06 25.03 -2.53
N LYS A 223 -13.52 23.82 -2.17
CA LYS A 223 -14.92 23.54 -1.81
C LYS A 223 -15.33 24.29 -0.54
N ARG A 224 -14.40 24.49 0.42
CA ARG A 224 -14.64 25.27 1.64
C ARG A 224 -14.59 26.78 1.41
N GLN A 225 -13.74 27.28 0.51
CA GLN A 225 -13.78 28.68 0.06
C GLN A 225 -15.11 29.00 -0.64
N GLN A 226 -15.70 28.02 -1.33
CA GLN A 226 -17.05 28.11 -1.92
C GLN A 226 -18.17 27.98 -0.88
N GLN A 227 -17.90 27.44 0.32
CA GLN A 227 -18.91 27.16 1.35
C GLN A 227 -18.82 28.05 2.61
N GLY A 228 -17.78 28.86 2.76
CA GLY A 228 -17.73 29.94 3.77
C GLY A 228 -17.75 29.49 5.24
N ILE A 229 -17.07 28.40 5.60
CA ILE A 229 -17.03 27.88 6.99
C ILE A 229 -15.64 28.10 7.62
N GLU A 230 -15.62 28.61 8.86
CA GLU A 230 -14.44 28.98 9.64
C GLU A 230 -13.62 27.80 10.19
N LYS A 231 -12.42 28.12 10.68
CA LYS A 231 -11.19 27.32 10.70
C LYS A 231 -11.08 26.21 11.76
N ASP A 232 -12.10 25.98 12.59
CA ASP A 232 -11.94 25.24 13.86
C ASP A 232 -12.41 23.76 13.82
N GLU A 233 -12.87 23.22 12.68
CA GLU A 233 -13.24 21.79 12.52
C GLU A 233 -12.27 20.97 11.65
N VAL A 234 -10.97 21.29 11.69
CA VAL A 234 -9.98 20.68 10.78
C VAL A 234 -9.51 19.28 11.23
N ASP A 235 -9.69 18.89 12.49
CA ASP A 235 -9.12 17.64 13.02
C ASP A 235 -9.94 16.36 12.76
N ILE A 236 -11.10 16.44 12.07
CA ILE A 236 -11.98 15.26 11.84
C ILE A 236 -12.04 14.82 10.37
N LEU A 237 -11.37 15.53 9.45
CA LEU A 237 -11.39 15.21 8.02
C LEU A 237 -10.00 15.13 7.35
N ILE A 238 -8.91 15.10 8.13
CA ILE A 238 -7.55 14.84 7.63
C ILE A 238 -6.93 13.67 8.37
#